data_AF-A0A522N8D1-F1
#
_entry.id   AF-A0A522N8D1-F1
#
_cell.length_a   1.000
_cell.length_b   1.000
_cell.length_c   1.000
_cell.angle_alpha   90.00
_cell.angle_beta   90.00
_cell.angle_gamma   90.00
#
_symmetry.space_group_name_H-M   'P 1'
#
loop_
_entity.id
_entity.type
_entity.pdbx_description
1 polymer ?
#
loop_
_entity_poly.entity_id
_entity_poly.type
_entity_poly.pdbx_seq_one_letter_code
_entity_poly.pdbx_strand_id
1 'polypeptide(L)'
;MVSPSEVRVQIFGRRESAATRQAQRFFSERRVALTFVDLAVRPMAATELHRFVERLGARALADAEGRRWRDLGLGYLRLDDGELAQRLLADQRLLRLPLCRSGNAVSVGPDPAAWRSWLAPTVASRPR
;
A
#
# COMPACT_ATOMS: atom_id res chain seq x y z
N MET A 1 -10.97 9.81 -29.00
CA MET A 1 -10.99 10.79 -27.89
C MET A 1 -10.43 10.10 -26.66
N VAL A 2 -9.20 10.39 -26.26
CA VAL A 2 -8.61 9.87 -25.02
C VAL A 2 -8.68 11.00 -24.00
N SER A 3 -9.71 10.95 -23.14
CA SER A 3 -9.89 11.83 -22.00
C SER A 3 -8.77 11.60 -20.98
N PRO A 4 -8.39 12.62 -20.18
CA PRO A 4 -7.07 12.71 -19.57
C PRO A 4 -6.83 11.61 -18.56
N SER A 5 -5.55 11.33 -18.33
CA SER A 5 -5.00 10.50 -17.27
C SER A 5 -5.70 10.70 -15.92
N GLU A 6 -6.80 9.99 -15.68
CA GLU A 6 -7.46 9.95 -14.38
C GLU A 6 -6.61 9.09 -13.47
N VAL A 7 -6.00 9.71 -12.46
CA VAL A 7 -5.36 8.98 -11.37
C VAL A 7 -6.43 8.07 -10.74
N ARG A 8 -6.20 6.75 -10.81
CA ARG A 8 -7.04 5.73 -10.17
C ARG A 8 -6.26 5.08 -9.06
N VAL A 9 -6.82 5.12 -7.86
CA VAL A 9 -6.16 4.60 -6.66
C VAL A 9 -6.87 3.36 -6.17
N GLN A 10 -6.10 2.32 -5.85
CA GLN A 10 -6.56 1.17 -5.10
C GLN A 10 -5.98 1.22 -3.69
N ILE A 11 -6.83 1.09 -2.68
CA ILE A 11 -6.45 1.04 -1.27
C ILE A 11 -6.78 -0.35 -0.74
N PHE A 12 -5.78 -0.97 -0.12
CA PHE A 12 -5.93 -2.19 0.66
C PHE A 12 -5.74 -1.83 2.13
N GLY A 13 -6.73 -2.14 2.95
CA GLY A 13 -6.72 -1.74 4.34
C GLY A 13 -7.79 -2.45 5.13
N ARG A 14 -8.11 -1.91 6.31
CA ARG A 14 -9.22 -2.37 7.14
C ARG A 14 -10.10 -1.20 7.53
N ARG A 15 -11.41 -1.39 7.60
CA ARG A 15 -12.39 -0.31 7.84
C ARG A 15 -12.19 0.36 9.22
N GLU A 16 -11.81 -0.42 10.21
CA GLU A 16 -11.54 0.03 11.58
C GLU A 16 -10.24 0.85 11.71
N SER A 17 -9.33 0.76 10.73
CA SER A 17 -8.06 1.50 10.75
C SER A 17 -8.24 2.99 10.44
N ALA A 18 -7.80 3.85 11.36
CA ALA A 18 -7.78 5.30 11.17
C ALA A 18 -6.88 5.72 9.98
N ALA A 19 -5.73 5.06 9.82
CA ALA A 19 -4.82 5.26 8.70
C ALA A 19 -5.48 4.94 7.34
N THR A 20 -6.28 3.87 7.27
CA THR A 20 -7.03 3.53 6.06
C THR A 20 -8.10 4.58 5.75
N ARG A 21 -8.85 5.04 6.77
CA ARG A 21 -9.84 6.13 6.59
C ARG A 21 -9.20 7.44 6.17
N GLN A 22 -8.01 7.76 6.67
CA GLN A 22 -7.25 8.94 6.25
C GLN A 22 -6.91 8.88 4.76
N ALA A 23 -6.39 7.75 4.28
CA ALA A 23 -6.10 7.56 2.85
C ALA A 23 -7.36 7.68 1.99
N GLN A 24 -8.47 7.04 2.39
CA GLN A 24 -9.75 7.16 1.69
C GLN A 24 -10.20 8.61 1.57
N ARG A 25 -10.21 9.37 2.70
CA ARG A 25 -10.57 10.78 2.73
C ARG A 25 -9.67 11.62 1.83
N PHE A 26 -8.36 11.41 1.91
CA PHE A 26 -7.37 12.14 1.12
C PHE A 26 -7.70 12.10 -0.39
N PHE A 27 -7.99 10.90 -0.92
CA PHE A 27 -8.30 10.72 -2.33
C PHE A 27 -9.74 11.11 -2.69
N SER A 28 -10.73 10.79 -1.84
CA SER A 28 -12.13 11.11 -2.13
C SER A 28 -12.39 12.62 -2.14
N GLU A 29 -11.78 13.38 -1.22
CA GLU A 29 -11.89 14.86 -1.19
C GLU A 29 -11.31 15.51 -2.46
N ARG A 30 -10.39 14.83 -3.14
CA ARG A 30 -9.75 15.28 -4.37
C ARG A 30 -10.39 14.70 -5.64
N ARG A 31 -11.57 14.06 -5.51
CA ARG A 31 -12.33 13.44 -6.60
C ARG A 31 -11.53 12.39 -7.39
N VAL A 32 -10.59 11.72 -6.73
CA VAL A 32 -9.78 10.65 -7.33
C VAL A 32 -10.62 9.37 -7.35
N ALA A 33 -10.61 8.66 -8.48
CA ALA A 33 -11.31 7.39 -8.60
C ALA A 33 -10.67 6.35 -7.66
N LEU A 34 -11.46 5.84 -6.72
CA LEU A 34 -10.97 5.04 -5.60
C LEU A 34 -11.62 3.64 -5.60
N THR A 35 -10.80 2.59 -5.53
CA THR A 35 -11.23 1.23 -5.21
C THR A 35 -10.71 0.85 -3.83
N PHE A 36 -11.57 0.42 -2.93
CA PHE A 36 -11.17 -0.06 -1.61
C PHE A 36 -11.35 -1.59 -1.49
N VAL A 37 -10.31 -2.27 -1.01
CA VAL A 37 -10.29 -3.69 -0.70
C VAL A 37 -10.10 -3.86 0.79
N ASP A 38 -11.09 -4.46 1.44
CA ASP A 38 -11.06 -4.74 2.87
C ASP A 38 -10.37 -6.09 3.14
N LEU A 39 -9.18 -6.03 3.73
CA LEU A 39 -8.36 -7.20 4.04
C LEU A 39 -8.92 -8.04 5.20
N ALA A 40 -9.88 -7.52 5.96
CA ALA A 40 -10.63 -8.32 6.93
C ALA A 40 -11.65 -9.24 6.25
N VAL A 41 -12.13 -8.87 5.05
CA VAL A 41 -13.13 -9.63 4.29
C VAL A 41 -12.47 -10.54 3.25
N ARG A 42 -11.47 -10.02 2.53
CA ARG A 42 -10.75 -10.77 1.50
C ARG A 42 -9.27 -10.42 1.50
N PRO A 43 -8.36 -11.42 1.58
CA PRO A 43 -6.94 -11.16 1.45
C PRO A 43 -6.59 -10.58 0.08
N MET A 44 -5.50 -9.81 0.03
CA MET A 44 -4.88 -9.38 -1.20
C MET A 44 -4.36 -10.60 -1.98
N ALA A 45 -4.43 -10.56 -3.30
CA ALA A 45 -3.81 -11.59 -4.13
C ALA A 45 -2.28 -11.60 -3.93
N ALA A 46 -1.66 -12.79 -3.94
CA ALA A 46 -0.21 -12.92 -3.77
C ALA A 46 0.58 -12.10 -4.80
N THR A 47 0.16 -12.13 -6.06
CA THR A 47 0.76 -11.34 -7.16
C THR A 47 0.72 -9.84 -6.91
N GLU A 48 -0.35 -9.34 -6.29
CA GLU A 48 -0.45 -7.94 -5.92
C GLU A 48 0.49 -7.61 -4.75
N LEU A 49 0.60 -8.48 -3.75
CA LEU A 49 1.53 -8.26 -2.64
C LEU A 49 3.00 -8.31 -3.10
N HIS A 50 3.33 -9.20 -4.03
CA HIS A 50 4.67 -9.25 -4.64
C HIS A 50 5.06 -7.92 -5.28
N ARG A 51 4.13 -7.24 -5.95
CA ARG A 51 4.39 -5.90 -6.52
C ARG A 51 4.82 -4.89 -5.44
N PHE A 52 4.20 -4.93 -4.26
CA PHE A 52 4.60 -4.06 -3.16
C PHE A 52 5.99 -4.42 -2.63
N VAL A 53 6.28 -5.72 -2.48
CA VAL A 53 7.58 -6.21 -2.02
C VAL A 53 8.69 -5.80 -2.99
N GLU A 54 8.49 -6.00 -4.29
CA GLU A 54 9.47 -5.61 -5.32
C GLU A 54 9.76 -4.10 -5.35
N ARG A 55 8.77 -3.28 -5.01
CA ARG A 55 8.89 -1.82 -5.08
C ARG A 55 9.44 -1.19 -3.80
N LEU A 56 9.11 -1.74 -2.64
CA LEU A 56 9.37 -1.12 -1.33
C LEU A 56 10.27 -1.98 -0.41
N GLY A 57 10.43 -3.27 -0.72
CA GLY A 57 11.06 -4.27 0.14
C GLY A 57 10.07 -4.83 1.18
N ALA A 58 10.24 -6.09 1.56
CA ALA A 58 9.36 -6.74 2.53
C ALA A 58 9.42 -6.05 3.90
N ARG A 59 10.60 -5.55 4.29
CA ARG A 59 10.76 -4.83 5.57
C ARG A 59 9.90 -3.58 5.69
N ALA A 60 9.74 -2.81 4.60
CA ALA A 60 8.92 -1.60 4.62
C ALA A 60 7.43 -1.91 4.79
N LEU A 61 6.99 -3.09 4.31
CA LEU A 61 5.61 -3.56 4.41
C LEU A 61 5.26 -4.16 5.77
N ALA A 62 6.24 -4.52 6.58
CA ALA A 62 6.01 -5.16 7.86
C ALA A 62 5.56 -4.16 8.95
N ASP A 63 4.47 -4.48 9.63
CA ASP A 63 4.06 -3.82 10.87
C ASP A 63 4.84 -4.40 12.05
N ALA A 64 6.11 -3.99 12.18
CA ALA A 64 7.03 -4.51 13.19
C ALA A 64 6.64 -4.17 14.65
N GLU A 65 5.73 -3.22 14.86
CA GLU A 65 5.22 -2.82 16.17
C GLU A 65 3.84 -3.44 16.47
N GLY A 66 3.21 -3.98 15.44
CA GLY A 66 1.88 -4.57 15.49
C GLY A 66 1.74 -5.74 16.47
N ARG A 67 0.53 -5.93 17.00
CA ARG A 67 0.21 -7.04 17.90
C ARG A 67 0.57 -8.40 17.27
N ARG A 68 0.24 -8.60 15.99
CA ARG A 68 0.50 -9.87 15.30
C ARG A 68 2.00 -10.18 15.16
N TRP A 69 2.82 -9.15 14.94
CA TRP A 69 4.28 -9.29 14.88
C TRP A 69 4.85 -9.76 16.23
N ARG A 70 4.39 -9.15 17.31
CA ARG A 70 4.79 -9.49 18.69
C ARG A 70 4.32 -10.88 19.10
N ASP A 71 3.06 -11.24 18.81
CA ASP A 71 2.48 -12.54 19.13
C ASP A 71 3.27 -13.70 18.48
N LEU A 72 3.85 -13.47 17.30
CA LEU A 72 4.65 -14.45 16.57
C LEU A 72 6.14 -14.41 16.92
N GLY A 73 6.56 -13.52 17.83
CA GLY A 73 7.96 -13.40 18.25
C GLY A 73 8.93 -12.96 17.15
N LEU A 74 8.43 -12.34 16.06
CA LEU A 74 9.25 -12.04 14.87
C LEU A 74 10.36 -11.01 15.14
N GLY A 75 10.22 -10.21 16.20
CA GLY A 75 11.26 -9.25 16.62
C GLY A 75 12.56 -9.91 17.11
N TYR A 76 12.52 -11.20 17.47
CA TYR A 76 13.68 -11.97 17.91
C TYR A 76 14.34 -12.78 16.78
N LEU A 77 13.72 -12.82 15.60
CA LEU A 77 14.22 -13.56 14.45
C LEU A 77 15.07 -12.66 13.56
N ARG A 78 16.18 -13.21 13.06
CA ARG A 78 16.95 -12.61 11.97
C ARG A 78 16.38 -13.15 10.66
N LEU A 79 15.43 -12.40 10.09
CA LEU A 79 14.80 -12.73 8.83
C LEU A 79 15.44 -11.94 7.70
N ASP A 80 15.78 -12.60 6.60
CA ASP A 80 16.07 -11.90 5.36
C ASP A 80 14.77 -11.39 4.68
N ASP A 81 14.92 -10.61 3.61
CA ASP A 81 13.77 -10.01 2.93
C ASP A 81 12.86 -11.05 2.27
N GLY A 82 13.42 -12.17 1.79
CA GLY A 82 12.69 -13.27 1.18
C GLY A 82 11.86 -14.06 2.19
N GLU A 83 12.46 -14.42 3.32
CA GLU A 83 11.77 -15.06 4.45
C GLU A 83 10.67 -14.16 5.02
N LEU A 84 10.94 -12.86 5.12
CA LEU A 84 9.94 -11.91 5.56
C LEU A 84 8.80 -11.79 4.54
N ALA A 85 9.09 -11.73 3.24
CA ALA A 85 8.07 -11.71 2.19
C ALA A 85 7.16 -12.94 2.25
N GLN A 86 7.72 -14.14 2.43
CA GLN A 86 6.95 -15.37 2.59
C GLN A 86 6.00 -15.31 3.79
N ARG A 87 6.45 -14.75 4.92
CA ARG A 87 5.60 -14.57 6.11
C ARG A 87 4.49 -13.56 5.89
N LEU A 88 4.76 -12.45 5.18
CA LEU A 88 3.73 -11.46 4.84
C LEU A 88 2.67 -12.02 3.89
N LEU A 89 3.07 -12.89 2.95
CA LEU A 89 2.15 -13.62 2.06
C LEU A 89 1.28 -14.61 2.83
N ALA A 90 1.86 -15.33 3.78
CA ALA A 90 1.15 -16.31 4.60
C ALA A 90 0.21 -15.65 5.62
N ASP A 91 0.59 -14.50 6.20
CA ASP A 91 -0.22 -13.79 7.18
C ASP A 91 -0.22 -12.28 6.94
N GLN A 92 -1.19 -11.82 6.13
CA GLN A 92 -1.35 -10.41 5.77
C GLN A 92 -1.73 -9.50 6.95
N ARG A 93 -1.96 -10.04 8.15
CA ARG A 93 -2.13 -9.23 9.37
C ARG A 93 -0.79 -8.67 9.88
N LEU A 94 0.32 -9.10 9.29
CA LEU A 94 1.66 -8.54 9.49
C LEU A 94 1.92 -7.30 8.62
N LEU A 95 1.00 -6.93 7.72
CA LEU A 95 1.17 -5.78 6.86
C LEU A 95 0.91 -4.47 7.60
N ARG A 96 1.78 -3.49 7.36
CA ARG A 96 1.55 -2.09 7.70
C ARG A 96 0.55 -1.50 6.70
N LEU A 97 -0.61 -1.10 7.21
CA LEU A 97 -1.73 -0.62 6.39
C LEU A 97 -1.94 0.90 6.54
N PRO A 98 -2.50 1.56 5.51
CA PRO A 98 -2.96 1.00 4.24
C PRO A 98 -1.81 0.73 3.25
N LEU A 99 -2.05 -0.19 2.32
CA LEU A 99 -1.25 -0.28 1.10
C LEU A 99 -2.04 0.42 -0.02
N CYS A 100 -1.42 1.38 -0.69
CA CYS A 100 -2.07 2.13 -1.77
C CYS A 100 -1.31 1.94 -3.08
N ARG A 101 -2.03 1.89 -4.20
CA ARG A 101 -1.44 1.81 -5.54
C ARG A 101 -2.13 2.77 -6.50
N SER A 102 -1.34 3.37 -7.38
CA SER A 102 -1.79 4.09 -8.58
C SER A 102 -0.91 3.68 -9.76
N GLY A 103 -1.43 2.85 -10.66
CA GLY A 103 -0.64 2.25 -11.74
C GLY A 103 0.57 1.46 -11.21
N ASN A 104 1.77 2.00 -11.44
CA ASN A 104 3.05 1.43 -10.98
C ASN A 104 3.57 2.06 -9.67
N ALA A 105 2.96 3.15 -9.21
CA ALA A 105 3.31 3.79 -7.96
C ALA A 105 2.62 3.09 -6.79
N VAL A 106 3.35 2.87 -5.70
CA VAL A 106 2.86 2.20 -4.48
C VAL A 106 3.28 2.97 -3.23
N SER A 107 2.50 2.88 -2.16
CA SER A 107 2.85 3.40 -0.84
C SER A 107 2.43 2.44 0.26
N VAL A 108 3.07 2.57 1.43
CA VAL A 108 2.77 1.80 2.64
C VAL A 108 2.49 2.74 3.81
N GLY A 109 1.45 2.43 4.59
CA GLY A 109 0.99 3.28 5.68
C GLY A 109 0.48 4.65 5.20
N PRO A 110 0.24 5.57 6.14
CA PRO A 110 -0.01 6.97 5.83
C PRO A 110 1.17 7.64 5.13
N ASP A 111 1.03 7.96 3.85
CA ASP A 111 2.06 8.66 3.08
C ASP A 111 1.47 9.79 2.21
N PRO A 112 1.06 10.92 2.83
CA PRO A 112 0.53 12.06 2.10
C PRO A 112 1.55 12.69 1.13
N ALA A 113 2.84 12.45 1.31
CA ALA A 113 3.87 12.95 0.40
C ALA A 113 3.83 12.17 -0.92
N ALA A 114 3.85 10.84 -0.87
CA ALA A 114 3.67 10.01 -2.06
C ALA A 114 2.31 10.25 -2.71
N TRP A 115 1.22 10.34 -1.94
CA TRP A 115 -0.10 10.54 -2.53
C TRP A 115 -0.23 11.89 -3.25
N ARG A 116 0.42 12.95 -2.75
CA ARG A 116 0.49 14.25 -3.45
C ARG A 116 1.29 14.15 -4.74
N SER A 117 2.40 13.41 -4.78
CA SER A 117 3.21 13.28 -6.00
C SER A 117 2.46 12.55 -7.12
N TRP A 118 1.55 11.62 -6.79
CA TRP A 118 0.70 10.94 -7.77
C TRP A 118 -0.33 11.87 -8.42
N LEU A 119 -0.70 12.95 -7.73
CA LEU A 119 -1.67 13.94 -8.19
C LEU A 119 -1.01 15.15 -8.84
N ALA A 120 0.32 15.26 -8.78
CA ALA A 120 1.03 16.34 -9.44
C ALA A 120 0.91 16.18 -10.96
N PRO A 121 0.63 17.27 -11.71
CA PRO A 121 0.63 17.20 -13.16
C PRO A 121 1.99 16.68 -13.64
N THR A 122 1.98 15.61 -14.45
CA THR A 122 3.20 15.22 -15.14
C THR A 122 3.56 16.36 -16.10
N VAL A 123 4.56 17.18 -15.75
CA VAL A 123 5.14 18.12 -16.69
C VAL A 123 5.85 17.28 -17.73
N ALA A 124 5.18 17.03 -18.86
CA ALA A 124 5.80 16.41 -20.01
C ALA A 124 6.86 17.39 -20.53
N SER A 125 8.14 17.08 -20.29
CA SER A 125 9.25 17.70 -21.00
C SER A 125 9.04 17.42 -22.49
N ARG A 126 8.69 18.45 -23.26
CA ARG A 126 8.75 18.39 -24.72
C ARG A 126 10.22 18.44 -25.12
N PRO A 127 10.78 17.44 -25.82
CA PRO A 127 12.06 17.62 -26.48
C PRO A 127 11.90 18.70 -27.56
N ARG A 128 12.87 19.62 -27.63
CA ARG A 128 12.98 20.61 -28.71
C ARG A 128 13.28 19.93 -30.03
#